data_AF-A0A921LCY1-F1
#
_entry.id   AF-A0A921LCY1-F1
#
_cell.length_a   1.000
_cell.length_b   1.000
_cell.length_c   1.000
_cell.angle_alpha   90.00
_cell.angle_beta   90.00
_cell.angle_gamma   90.00
#
_symmetry.space_group_name_H-M   'P 1'
#
loop_
_entity.id
_entity.type
_entity.pdbx_description
1 polymer ?
#
loop_
_entity_poly.entity_id
_entity_poly.type
_entity_poly.pdbx_seq_one_letter_code
_entity_poly.pdbx_strand_id
1 'polypeptide(L)'
;MKKNFLRPILASTATLCIGISLPFLLGNDRFDPEVNSVRSDVSHFTASPSVPDQVSFAGQTIHMDRYDHRERMDRELMSFTYMHSTTLLSLKRANRYFPIIEPILKECGVPDDFKYLAVIESGLNHLAKSPAGAAGMWQFMQGTGRQYGLEVNQNIDERYNIEKATRAACKYLKESYEKYGNWLCVAAAYNAGQGRITQQLQRQMVDQAADLWLVEETSRYMFRLLAAKAVFTDPQRYGFMLKREQLYPPIACTTVTVTKGIDNLAQFAQSKGITYAQLKDFNPWLRDTSLMNKSGRTYVLKIPTRAGMHYNPKKTVAHNRRWVID
;
A
#
# COMPACT_ATOMS: atom_id res chain seq x y z
N MET A 1 -58.09 -4.16 38.69
CA MET A 1 -58.95 -3.21 39.44
C MET A 1 -58.48 -1.78 39.18
N LYS A 2 -59.37 -0.96 38.60
CA LYS A 2 -59.53 0.52 38.62
C LYS A 2 -58.26 1.39 38.46
N LYS A 3 -58.06 2.02 37.28
CA LYS A 3 -58.54 3.35 36.80
C LYS A 3 -57.64 4.49 37.33
N ASN A 4 -56.86 5.13 36.44
CA ASN A 4 -57.08 6.46 35.80
C ASN A 4 -56.90 7.64 36.80
N PHE A 5 -56.49 8.87 36.47
CA PHE A 5 -56.79 9.76 35.34
C PHE A 5 -55.87 11.01 35.47
N LEU A 6 -55.58 11.64 34.32
CA LEU A 6 -55.26 13.04 33.99
C LEU A 6 -54.66 14.08 34.99
N ARG A 7 -53.77 14.89 34.39
CA ARG A 7 -53.29 16.24 34.78
C ARG A 7 -54.41 17.26 35.02
N PRO A 8 -54.10 18.34 35.75
CA PRO A 8 -54.24 19.68 35.17
C PRO A 8 -53.05 20.64 35.44
N ILE A 9 -53.04 21.73 34.68
CA ILE A 9 -52.11 22.89 34.70
C ILE A 9 -52.82 24.02 35.44
N LEU A 10 -52.15 24.76 36.35
CA LEU A 10 -52.10 26.25 36.40
C LEU A 10 -51.41 26.82 37.66
N ALA A 11 -50.41 27.66 37.34
CA ALA A 11 -49.78 28.80 38.02
C ALA A 11 -50.12 29.18 39.48
N SER A 12 -49.06 29.37 40.28
CA SER A 12 -48.89 30.56 41.13
C SER A 12 -47.42 30.75 41.53
N THR A 13 -46.92 31.95 41.26
CA THR A 13 -45.60 32.49 41.58
C THR A 13 -45.37 32.63 43.09
N ALA A 14 -44.23 32.16 43.59
CA ALA A 14 -43.64 32.65 44.83
C ALA A 14 -42.11 32.68 44.69
N THR A 15 -41.60 33.88 44.53
CA THR A 15 -40.19 34.26 44.48
C THR A 15 -39.54 33.90 45.82
N LEU A 16 -38.54 33.03 45.81
CA LEU A 16 -37.59 32.91 46.91
C LEU A 16 -36.18 32.96 46.32
N CYS A 17 -35.58 34.14 46.42
CA CYS A 17 -34.18 34.39 46.14
C CYS A 17 -33.33 33.58 47.12
N ILE A 18 -32.83 32.44 46.67
CA ILE A 18 -31.67 31.78 47.27
C ILE A 18 -30.56 31.93 46.25
N GLY A 19 -29.68 32.89 46.51
CA GLY A 19 -28.47 33.12 45.75
C GLY A 19 -27.56 31.91 45.85
N ILE A 20 -27.68 31.00 44.88
CA ILE A 20 -26.63 30.06 44.55
C ILE A 20 -25.81 30.77 43.50
N SER A 21 -24.72 31.40 43.95
CA SER A 21 -23.66 31.87 43.07
C SER A 21 -23.25 30.70 42.17
N LEU A 22 -23.62 30.77 40.88
CA LEU A 22 -22.92 30.00 39.86
C LEU A 22 -21.44 30.30 40.07
N PRO A 23 -20.56 29.31 40.30
CA PRO A 23 -19.16 29.54 40.07
C PRO A 23 -19.07 29.85 38.57
N PHE A 24 -18.96 31.14 38.26
CA PHE A 24 -18.26 31.56 37.07
C PHE A 24 -16.91 30.83 37.16
N LEU A 25 -16.77 29.74 36.40
CA LEU A 25 -15.48 29.29 35.95
C LEU A 25 -14.97 30.44 35.08
N LEU A 26 -14.41 31.45 35.73
CA LEU A 26 -13.32 32.20 35.15
C LEU A 26 -12.31 31.12 34.82
N GLY A 27 -12.33 30.69 33.56
CA GLY A 27 -11.22 29.99 32.95
C GLY A 27 -10.02 30.85 33.29
N ASN A 28 -9.27 30.39 34.28
CA ASN A 28 -7.98 30.96 34.58
C ASN A 28 -7.16 30.53 33.38
N ASP A 29 -7.18 31.37 32.33
CA ASP A 29 -6.18 31.39 31.27
C ASP A 29 -4.85 31.80 31.93
N ARG A 30 -4.39 31.00 32.89
CA ARG A 30 -2.97 30.78 33.04
C ARG A 30 -2.61 29.99 31.80
N PHE A 31 -2.38 30.74 30.72
CA PHE A 31 -1.34 30.42 29.77
C PHE A 31 -0.14 30.04 30.62
N ASP A 32 0.04 28.74 30.80
CA ASP A 32 1.24 28.20 31.39
C ASP A 32 2.35 28.45 30.35
N PRO A 33 3.26 29.43 30.58
CA PRO A 33 4.29 29.74 29.59
C PRO A 33 5.23 28.55 29.39
N GLU A 34 5.25 27.58 30.31
CA GLU A 34 6.09 26.40 30.23
C GLU A 34 5.61 25.36 29.22
N VAL A 35 4.32 25.34 28.84
CA VAL A 35 3.81 24.40 27.82
C VAL A 35 4.34 24.75 26.41
N ASN A 36 4.74 26.01 26.19
CA ASN A 36 5.47 26.43 25.00
C ASN A 36 6.98 26.17 25.08
N SER A 37 7.48 25.63 26.18
CA SER A 37 8.91 25.36 26.38
C SER A 37 9.32 23.91 26.10
N VAL A 38 8.39 23.02 25.73
CA VAL A 38 8.73 21.76 25.07
C VAL A 38 9.16 22.07 23.63
N ARG A 39 10.32 22.70 23.50
CA ARG A 39 11.04 22.80 22.26
C ARG A 39 11.48 21.39 21.96
N SER A 40 10.92 20.80 20.93
CA SER A 40 11.43 19.53 20.48
C SER A 40 12.91 19.68 20.13
N ASP A 41 13.72 18.76 20.63
CA ASP A 41 15.12 18.61 20.23
C ASP A 41 15.28 18.26 18.74
N VAL A 42 14.17 17.97 18.06
CA VAL A 42 14.10 17.68 16.63
C VAL A 42 13.14 18.65 15.94
N SER A 43 13.54 19.16 14.76
CA SER A 43 12.63 19.90 13.89
C SER A 43 11.50 18.97 13.47
N HIS A 44 10.30 19.14 14.04
CA HIS A 44 9.10 18.45 13.60
C HIS A 44 7.95 19.45 13.48
N PHE A 45 7.24 19.37 12.36
CA PHE A 45 6.06 20.18 12.07
C PHE A 45 4.93 19.23 11.71
N THR A 46 3.91 19.19 12.55
CA THR A 46 2.73 18.34 12.37
C THR A 46 1.57 19.23 11.92
N ALA A 47 1.12 19.06 10.67
CA ALA A 47 -0.04 19.75 10.11
C ALA A 47 -0.86 18.81 9.20
N SER A 48 -2.18 18.98 9.16
CA SER A 48 -3.00 18.13 8.28
C SER A 48 -2.62 18.35 6.81
N PRO A 49 -2.37 17.29 6.02
CA PRO A 49 -2.11 17.44 4.59
C PRO A 49 -3.36 18.00 3.89
N SER A 50 -3.18 18.90 2.92
CA SER A 50 -4.32 19.40 2.14
C SER A 50 -4.86 18.29 1.24
N VAL A 51 -6.18 18.05 1.32
CA VAL A 51 -6.89 17.18 0.37
C VAL A 51 -7.04 17.91 -0.97
N PRO A 52 -6.55 17.34 -2.08
CA PRO A 52 -6.73 17.94 -3.41
C PRO A 52 -8.20 17.88 -3.83
N ASP A 53 -8.67 18.87 -4.60
CA ASP A 53 -10.07 18.91 -5.06
C ASP A 53 -10.42 17.79 -6.04
N GLN A 54 -9.41 17.27 -6.74
CA GLN A 54 -9.55 16.11 -7.62
C GLN A 54 -8.22 15.34 -7.74
N VAL A 55 -8.33 14.05 -8.05
CA VAL A 55 -7.19 13.17 -8.32
C VAL A 55 -7.41 12.48 -9.67
N SER A 56 -6.39 12.45 -10.52
CA SER A 56 -6.42 11.62 -11.72
C SER A 56 -5.97 10.20 -11.37
N PHE A 57 -6.69 9.17 -11.82
CA PHE A 57 -6.32 7.77 -11.66
C PHE A 57 -6.73 6.96 -12.90
N ALA A 58 -5.76 6.28 -13.52
CA ALA A 58 -5.95 5.44 -14.69
C ALA A 58 -6.71 6.13 -15.84
N GLY A 59 -6.44 7.42 -16.06
CA GLY A 59 -7.09 8.25 -17.07
C GLY A 59 -8.45 8.83 -16.67
N GLN A 60 -8.96 8.53 -15.48
CA GLN A 60 -10.21 9.06 -14.93
C GLN A 60 -9.93 10.19 -13.94
N THR A 61 -10.83 11.17 -13.86
CA THR A 61 -10.78 12.24 -12.84
C THR A 61 -11.77 11.90 -11.73
N ILE A 62 -11.30 11.90 -10.49
CA ILE A 62 -12.09 11.60 -9.30
C ILE A 62 -12.14 12.87 -8.45
N HIS A 63 -13.35 13.41 -8.24
CA HIS A 63 -13.56 14.62 -7.46
C HIS A 63 -13.67 14.32 -5.96
N MET A 64 -13.17 15.25 -5.15
CA MET A 64 -13.15 15.24 -3.67
C MET A 64 -14.03 16.36 -3.09
N ASP A 65 -15.04 16.77 -3.83
CA ASP A 65 -16.05 17.75 -3.43
C ASP A 65 -17.09 17.14 -2.48
N ARG A 66 -17.45 15.87 -2.68
CA ARG A 66 -18.30 15.12 -1.76
C ARG A 66 -17.62 14.89 -0.41
N TYR A 67 -18.39 15.07 0.67
CA TYR A 67 -17.88 14.93 2.04
C TYR A 67 -17.25 13.55 2.28
N ASP A 68 -17.89 12.48 1.80
CA ASP A 68 -17.43 11.11 2.01
C ASP A 68 -16.14 10.80 1.24
N HIS A 69 -15.97 11.35 0.05
CA HIS A 69 -14.72 11.23 -0.70
C HIS A 69 -13.60 12.02 -0.04
N ARG A 70 -13.88 13.28 0.36
CA ARG A 70 -12.91 14.18 0.98
C ARG A 70 -12.37 13.59 2.29
N GLU A 71 -13.25 13.16 3.18
CA GLU A 71 -12.86 12.58 4.48
C GLU A 71 -12.12 11.24 4.33
N ARG A 72 -12.52 10.39 3.38
CA ARG A 72 -11.82 9.12 3.10
C ARG A 72 -10.44 9.36 2.50
N MET A 73 -10.29 10.35 1.61
CA MET A 73 -8.99 10.75 1.07
C MET A 73 -8.10 11.38 2.13
N ASP A 74 -8.63 12.30 2.94
CA ASP A 74 -7.93 12.95 4.05
C ASP A 74 -7.29 11.93 4.98
N ARG A 75 -8.10 10.96 5.43
CA ARG A 75 -7.63 9.89 6.31
C ARG A 75 -6.42 9.14 5.74
N GLU A 76 -6.47 8.77 4.47
CA GLU A 76 -5.38 7.99 3.87
C GLU A 76 -4.15 8.86 3.58
N LEU A 77 -4.33 10.15 3.25
CA LEU A 77 -3.23 11.12 3.18
C LEU A 77 -2.56 11.30 4.54
N MET A 78 -3.34 11.44 5.61
CA MET A 78 -2.81 11.48 6.98
C MET A 78 -2.02 10.21 7.29
N SER A 79 -2.56 9.03 6.96
CA SER A 79 -1.89 7.75 7.20
C SER A 79 -0.54 7.66 6.48
N PHE A 80 -0.47 8.00 5.19
CA PHE A 80 0.80 7.99 4.45
C PHE A 80 1.77 9.06 4.94
N THR A 81 1.26 10.25 5.27
CA THR A 81 2.08 11.36 5.75
C THR A 81 2.72 11.00 7.08
N TYR A 82 1.97 10.47 8.06
CA TYR A 82 2.44 10.29 9.42
C TYR A 82 2.99 8.91 9.77
N MET A 83 2.79 7.89 8.93
CA MET A 83 3.50 6.63 9.03
C MET A 83 4.88 6.71 8.37
N HIS A 84 5.70 7.68 8.82
CA HIS A 84 6.92 8.11 8.13
C HIS A 84 7.87 6.97 7.77
N SER A 85 8.14 6.06 8.70
CA SER A 85 9.06 4.94 8.49
C SER A 85 8.61 4.03 7.34
N THR A 86 7.31 3.75 7.25
CA THR A 86 6.72 2.90 6.22
C THR A 86 6.76 3.58 4.87
N THR A 87 6.37 4.86 4.81
CA THR A 87 6.36 5.63 3.57
C THR A 87 7.77 5.87 3.05
N LEU A 88 8.72 6.27 3.90
CA LEU A 88 10.14 6.43 3.55
C LEU A 88 10.72 5.13 3.00
N LEU A 89 10.48 4.00 3.67
CA LEU A 89 10.99 2.71 3.22
C LEU A 89 10.38 2.30 1.87
N SER A 90 9.11 2.59 1.66
CA SER A 90 8.41 2.30 0.40
C SER A 90 8.91 3.18 -0.74
N LEU A 91 9.18 4.48 -0.50
CA LEU A 91 9.83 5.38 -1.47
C LEU A 91 11.23 4.89 -1.85
N LYS A 92 12.03 4.48 -0.88
CA LYS A 92 13.36 3.89 -1.14
C LYS A 92 13.27 2.64 -2.01
N ARG A 93 12.31 1.75 -1.72
CA ARG A 93 12.08 0.52 -2.49
C ARG A 93 11.49 0.79 -3.88
N ALA A 94 10.67 1.81 -4.04
CA ALA A 94 10.13 2.21 -5.34
C ALA A 94 11.24 2.50 -6.35
N ASN A 95 12.32 3.14 -5.90
CA ASN A 95 13.50 3.37 -6.74
C ASN A 95 14.15 2.08 -7.26
N ARG A 96 14.03 0.98 -6.52
CA ARG A 96 14.53 -0.33 -6.94
C ARG A 96 13.54 -1.07 -7.84
N TYR A 97 12.26 -1.06 -7.50
CA TYR A 97 11.29 -2.01 -8.05
C TYR A 97 10.36 -1.43 -9.11
N PHE A 98 10.09 -0.13 -9.13
CA PHE A 98 9.32 0.49 -10.21
C PHE A 98 9.97 0.30 -11.60
N PRO A 99 11.30 0.41 -11.77
CA PRO A 99 11.96 0.07 -13.03
C PRO A 99 11.67 -1.36 -13.56
N ILE A 100 11.24 -2.28 -12.69
CA ILE A 100 10.85 -3.66 -13.06
C ILE A 100 9.34 -3.74 -13.34
N ILE A 101 8.51 -3.08 -12.51
CA ILE A 101 7.05 -3.17 -12.58
C ILE A 101 6.48 -2.37 -13.76
N GLU A 102 6.89 -1.11 -13.92
CA GLU A 102 6.29 -0.19 -14.89
C GLU A 102 6.37 -0.70 -16.35
N PRO A 103 7.51 -1.26 -16.82
CA PRO A 103 7.57 -1.83 -18.16
C PRO A 103 6.62 -3.02 -18.36
N ILE A 104 6.40 -3.85 -17.33
CA ILE A 104 5.50 -5.01 -17.40
C ILE A 104 4.04 -4.55 -17.44
N LEU A 105 3.67 -3.54 -16.65
CA LEU A 105 2.33 -2.95 -16.69
C LEU A 105 2.05 -2.41 -18.10
N LYS A 106 3.00 -1.64 -18.66
CA LYS A 106 2.92 -1.10 -20.01
C LYS A 106 2.78 -2.19 -21.08
N GLU A 107 3.60 -3.24 -21.01
CA GLU A 107 3.54 -4.40 -21.93
C GLU A 107 2.17 -5.08 -21.88
N CYS A 108 1.57 -5.17 -20.69
CA CYS A 108 0.27 -5.80 -20.50
C CYS A 108 -0.93 -4.89 -20.87
N GLY A 109 -0.69 -3.59 -21.10
CA GLY A 109 -1.76 -2.61 -21.31
C GLY A 109 -2.51 -2.22 -20.04
N VAL A 110 -1.87 -2.35 -18.88
CA VAL A 110 -2.42 -1.91 -17.59
C VAL A 110 -1.93 -0.49 -17.29
N PRO A 111 -2.80 0.43 -16.83
CA PRO A 111 -2.38 1.78 -16.46
C PRO A 111 -1.27 1.78 -15.41
N ASP A 112 -0.27 2.66 -15.59
CA ASP A 112 0.90 2.75 -14.71
C ASP A 112 0.54 3.00 -13.24
N ASP A 113 -0.57 3.69 -12.99
CA ASP A 113 -1.10 3.96 -11.65
C ASP A 113 -1.35 2.68 -10.81
N PHE A 114 -1.54 1.52 -11.45
CA PHE A 114 -1.71 0.26 -10.72
C PHE A 114 -0.43 -0.24 -10.04
N LYS A 115 0.74 0.34 -10.32
CA LYS A 115 1.96 0.07 -9.52
C LYS A 115 1.78 0.44 -8.05
N TYR A 116 0.89 1.39 -7.75
CA TYR A 116 0.60 1.79 -6.38
C TYR A 116 -0.20 0.74 -5.60
N LEU A 117 -0.83 -0.25 -6.27
CA LEU A 117 -1.35 -1.44 -5.56
C LEU A 117 -0.22 -2.18 -4.84
N ALA A 118 0.90 -2.43 -5.52
CA ALA A 118 2.06 -3.07 -4.90
C ALA A 118 2.64 -2.27 -3.71
N VAL A 119 2.46 -0.95 -3.70
CA VAL A 119 2.80 -0.08 -2.56
C VAL A 119 1.85 -0.32 -1.39
N ILE A 120 0.54 -0.27 -1.59
CA ILE A 120 -0.43 -0.42 -0.49
C ILE A 120 -0.53 -1.86 0.03
N GLU A 121 -0.21 -2.85 -0.80
CA GLU A 121 -0.24 -4.27 -0.43
C GLU A 121 0.97 -4.70 0.40
N SER A 122 2.18 -4.21 0.07
CA SER A 122 3.40 -4.73 0.69
C SER A 122 4.44 -3.68 1.06
N GLY A 123 4.21 -2.40 0.75
CA GLY A 123 5.25 -1.38 0.77
C GLY A 123 6.42 -1.75 -0.14
N LEU A 124 6.12 -2.40 -1.27
CA LEU A 124 7.08 -2.98 -2.22
C LEU A 124 8.06 -3.98 -1.58
N ASN A 125 7.62 -4.67 -0.52
CA ASN A 125 8.39 -5.75 0.07
C ASN A 125 8.12 -7.06 -0.67
N HIS A 126 9.08 -7.50 -1.49
CA HIS A 126 8.96 -8.75 -2.24
C HIS A 126 8.98 -10.00 -1.36
N LEU A 127 9.32 -9.88 -0.07
CA LEU A 127 9.28 -10.95 0.95
C LEU A 127 8.02 -10.91 1.84
N ALA A 128 7.09 -9.99 1.60
CA ALA A 128 5.92 -9.81 2.45
C ALA A 128 5.07 -11.09 2.53
N LYS A 129 4.59 -11.41 3.74
CA LYS A 129 3.59 -12.45 3.96
C LYS A 129 2.61 -11.98 5.02
N SER A 130 1.32 -11.93 4.70
CA SER A 130 0.29 -11.57 5.67
C SER A 130 -0.02 -12.74 6.61
N PRO A 131 -0.64 -12.47 7.78
CA PRO A 131 -1.15 -13.52 8.67
C PRO A 131 -2.14 -14.46 7.97
N ALA A 132 -2.93 -13.95 7.02
CA ALA A 132 -3.87 -14.74 6.22
C ALA A 132 -3.19 -15.61 5.14
N GLY A 133 -1.89 -15.39 4.87
CA GLY A 133 -1.12 -16.18 3.91
C GLY A 133 -1.01 -15.58 2.51
N ALA A 134 -1.44 -14.32 2.33
CA ALA A 134 -1.13 -13.53 1.14
C ALA A 134 0.40 -13.30 1.08
N ALA A 135 1.01 -13.37 -0.10
CA ALA A 135 2.46 -13.38 -0.23
C ALA A 135 3.01 -12.54 -1.38
N GLY A 136 4.24 -12.07 -1.19
CA GLY A 136 5.02 -11.30 -2.15
C GLY A 136 4.54 -9.87 -2.32
N MET A 137 5.09 -9.22 -3.34
CA MET A 137 4.89 -7.79 -3.60
C MET A 137 3.43 -7.41 -3.88
N TRP A 138 2.69 -8.33 -4.49
CA TRP A 138 1.30 -8.18 -4.92
C TRP A 138 0.29 -8.84 -3.97
N GLN A 139 0.77 -9.40 -2.84
CA GLN A 139 -0.04 -10.07 -1.81
C GLN A 139 -1.05 -11.08 -2.37
N PHE A 140 -0.61 -11.96 -3.26
CA PHE A 140 -1.48 -13.02 -3.75
C PHE A 140 -1.76 -14.08 -2.68
N MET A 141 -3.03 -14.44 -2.52
CA MET A 141 -3.40 -15.71 -1.88
C MET A 141 -2.90 -16.88 -2.73
N GLN A 142 -2.60 -18.03 -2.11
CA GLN A 142 -2.05 -19.19 -2.83
C GLN A 142 -2.96 -19.66 -3.96
N GLY A 143 -4.27 -19.78 -3.70
CA GLY A 143 -5.25 -20.18 -4.71
C GLY A 143 -5.30 -19.20 -5.88
N THR A 144 -5.40 -17.91 -5.58
CA THR A 144 -5.39 -16.83 -6.59
C THR A 144 -4.10 -16.83 -7.40
N GLY A 145 -2.95 -16.94 -6.76
CA GLY A 145 -1.66 -17.00 -7.48
C GLY A 145 -1.63 -18.14 -8.51
N ARG A 146 -2.09 -19.33 -8.11
CA ARG A 146 -2.20 -20.49 -9.02
C ARG A 146 -3.18 -20.24 -10.16
N GLN A 147 -4.36 -19.66 -9.86
CA GLN A 147 -5.36 -19.31 -10.87
C GLN A 147 -4.77 -18.42 -11.98
N TYR A 148 -3.90 -17.48 -11.62
CA TYR A 148 -3.25 -16.57 -12.59
C TYR A 148 -1.90 -17.08 -13.13
N GLY A 149 -1.59 -18.35 -12.91
CA GLY A 149 -0.49 -19.08 -13.54
C GLY A 149 0.84 -19.07 -12.77
N LEU A 150 0.83 -18.71 -11.48
CA LEU A 150 2.00 -18.83 -10.61
C LEU A 150 2.12 -20.26 -10.08
N GLU A 151 3.34 -20.79 -10.06
CA GLU A 151 3.65 -22.01 -9.32
C GLU A 151 3.73 -21.73 -7.83
N VAL A 152 2.91 -22.46 -7.06
CA VAL A 152 2.95 -22.39 -5.60
C VAL A 152 2.87 -23.79 -5.02
N ASN A 153 3.97 -24.27 -4.46
CA ASN A 153 4.14 -25.54 -3.78
C ASN A 153 5.22 -25.41 -2.68
N GLN A 154 5.64 -26.51 -2.07
CA GLN A 154 6.60 -26.49 -0.96
C GLN A 154 8.02 -26.08 -1.38
N ASN A 155 8.41 -26.33 -2.63
CA ASN A 155 9.76 -26.04 -3.13
C ASN A 155 9.83 -24.69 -3.87
N ILE A 156 8.72 -24.28 -4.50
CA ILE A 156 8.57 -23.09 -5.34
C ILE A 156 7.35 -22.26 -4.91
N ASP A 157 7.51 -20.96 -4.74
CA ASP A 157 6.39 -20.02 -4.54
C ASP A 157 6.63 -18.74 -5.35
N GLU A 158 6.13 -18.73 -6.58
CA GLU A 158 6.33 -17.64 -7.54
C GLU A 158 5.57 -16.36 -7.19
N ARG A 159 4.79 -16.35 -6.10
CA ARG A 159 4.25 -15.10 -5.53
C ARG A 159 5.36 -14.16 -5.07
N TYR A 160 6.50 -14.72 -4.65
CA TYR A 160 7.70 -13.95 -4.30
C TYR A 160 8.57 -13.58 -5.51
N ASN A 161 8.23 -14.03 -6.72
CA ASN A 161 8.92 -13.64 -7.95
C ASN A 161 8.29 -12.36 -8.51
N ILE A 162 9.02 -11.24 -8.49
CA ILE A 162 8.49 -9.91 -8.84
C ILE A 162 7.91 -9.87 -10.25
N GLU A 163 8.66 -10.34 -11.25
CA GLU A 163 8.21 -10.31 -12.65
C GLU A 163 6.99 -11.19 -12.88
N LYS A 164 7.01 -12.43 -12.38
CA LYS A 164 5.90 -13.37 -12.56
C LYS A 164 4.65 -12.90 -11.83
N ALA A 165 4.79 -12.46 -10.57
CA ALA A 165 3.68 -11.93 -9.79
C ALA A 165 3.11 -10.64 -10.42
N THR A 166 3.94 -9.77 -10.99
CA THR A 166 3.46 -8.57 -11.71
C THR A 166 2.64 -8.96 -12.94
N ARG A 167 3.09 -9.95 -13.73
CA ARG A 167 2.31 -10.46 -14.87
C ARG A 167 1.00 -11.13 -14.44
N ALA A 168 1.00 -11.84 -13.32
CA ALA A 168 -0.23 -12.41 -12.74
C ALA A 168 -1.19 -11.30 -12.28
N ALA A 169 -0.70 -10.23 -11.65
CA ALA A 169 -1.49 -9.05 -11.30
C ALA A 169 -2.06 -8.38 -12.55
N CYS A 170 -1.29 -8.23 -13.63
CA CYS A 170 -1.79 -7.71 -14.89
C CYS A 170 -2.98 -8.52 -15.43
N LYS A 171 -2.90 -9.86 -15.39
CA LYS A 171 -4.01 -10.72 -15.83
C LYS A 171 -5.27 -10.50 -14.98
N TYR A 172 -5.12 -10.48 -13.65
CA TYR A 172 -6.22 -10.19 -12.73
C TYR A 172 -6.87 -8.84 -13.03
N LEU A 173 -6.07 -7.80 -13.20
CA LEU A 173 -6.54 -6.43 -13.40
C LEU A 173 -7.29 -6.29 -14.72
N LYS A 174 -6.81 -6.93 -15.79
CA LYS A 174 -7.47 -6.94 -17.09
C LYS A 174 -8.80 -7.70 -17.06
N GLU A 175 -8.83 -8.90 -16.49
CA GLU A 175 -10.06 -9.67 -16.33
C GLU A 175 -11.10 -8.89 -15.51
N SER A 176 -10.66 -8.24 -14.44
CA SER A 176 -11.54 -7.39 -13.63
C SER A 176 -12.02 -6.16 -14.41
N TYR A 177 -11.18 -5.56 -15.25
CA TYR A 177 -11.57 -4.40 -16.07
C TYR A 177 -12.53 -4.78 -17.18
N GLU A 178 -12.35 -5.93 -17.83
CA GLU A 178 -13.31 -6.47 -18.80
C GLU A 178 -14.69 -6.67 -18.16
N LYS A 179 -14.74 -7.03 -16.87
CA LYS A 179 -15.99 -7.18 -16.12
C LYS A 179 -16.65 -5.86 -15.75
N TYR A 180 -15.88 -4.87 -15.28
CA TYR A 180 -16.44 -3.66 -14.67
C TYR A 180 -16.39 -2.40 -15.56
N GLY A 181 -15.51 -2.35 -16.56
CA GLY A 181 -15.24 -1.15 -17.35
C GLY A 181 -14.73 0.05 -16.53
N ASN A 182 -14.30 -0.17 -15.30
CA ASN A 182 -14.03 0.89 -14.33
C ASN A 182 -12.88 0.51 -13.38
N TRP A 183 -11.84 1.34 -13.36
CA TRP A 183 -10.63 1.08 -12.59
C TRP A 183 -10.77 1.17 -11.07
N LEU A 184 -11.70 1.98 -10.54
CA LEU A 184 -11.97 1.99 -9.10
C LEU A 184 -12.65 0.71 -8.64
N CYS A 185 -13.58 0.17 -9.44
CA CYS A 185 -14.18 -1.14 -9.19
C CYS A 185 -13.13 -2.27 -9.26
N VAL A 186 -12.19 -2.17 -10.21
CA VAL A 186 -11.05 -3.10 -10.31
C VAL A 186 -10.18 -3.05 -9.04
N ALA A 187 -9.83 -1.86 -8.56
CA ALA A 187 -9.04 -1.70 -7.34
C ALA A 187 -9.78 -2.28 -6.12
N ALA A 188 -11.06 -1.97 -5.95
CA ALA A 188 -11.86 -2.54 -4.85
C ALA A 188 -11.96 -4.07 -4.94
N ALA A 189 -12.09 -4.62 -6.15
CA ALA A 189 -12.15 -6.06 -6.38
C ALA A 189 -10.82 -6.74 -6.05
N TYR A 190 -9.68 -6.09 -6.31
CA TYR A 190 -8.37 -6.62 -5.96
C TYR A 190 -8.28 -6.95 -4.45
N ASN A 191 -8.79 -6.07 -3.59
CA ASN A 191 -8.84 -6.28 -2.14
C ASN A 191 -9.93 -7.27 -1.71
N ALA A 192 -11.17 -7.06 -2.14
CA ALA A 192 -12.34 -7.76 -1.60
C ALA A 192 -12.79 -9.00 -2.39
N GLY A 193 -12.17 -9.23 -3.55
CA GLY A 193 -12.58 -10.24 -4.52
C GLY A 193 -13.69 -9.74 -5.46
N GLN A 194 -13.63 -10.18 -6.72
CA GLN A 194 -14.60 -9.77 -7.74
C GLN A 194 -16.04 -10.17 -7.40
N GLY A 195 -16.27 -11.38 -6.87
CA GLY A 195 -17.62 -11.84 -6.52
C GLY A 195 -18.30 -10.94 -5.49
N ARG A 196 -17.55 -10.50 -4.47
CA ARG A 196 -18.06 -9.61 -3.42
C ARG A 196 -18.40 -8.23 -3.99
N ILE A 197 -17.51 -7.62 -4.77
CA ILE A 197 -17.76 -6.31 -5.38
C ILE A 197 -18.96 -6.37 -6.32
N THR A 198 -19.05 -7.38 -7.18
CA THR A 198 -20.20 -7.57 -8.07
C THR A 198 -21.52 -7.65 -7.29
N GLN A 199 -21.56 -8.48 -6.23
CA GLN A 199 -22.75 -8.61 -5.39
C GLN A 199 -23.13 -7.30 -4.70
N GLN A 200 -22.16 -6.53 -4.22
CA GLN A 200 -22.41 -5.29 -3.49
C GLN A 200 -22.88 -4.15 -4.42
N LEU A 201 -22.29 -4.03 -5.62
CA LEU A 201 -22.78 -3.10 -6.66
C LEU A 201 -24.26 -3.35 -6.97
N GLN A 202 -24.61 -4.62 -7.23
CA GLN A 202 -25.99 -4.99 -7.52
C GLN A 202 -26.93 -4.75 -6.32
N ARG A 203 -26.51 -5.15 -5.11
CA ARG A 203 -27.34 -5.04 -3.90
C ARG A 203 -27.60 -3.61 -3.48
N GLN A 204 -26.60 -2.73 -3.62
CA GLN A 204 -26.68 -1.33 -3.21
C GLN A 204 -27.14 -0.41 -4.35
N MET A 205 -27.33 -0.96 -5.55
CA MET A 205 -27.82 -0.25 -6.75
C MET A 205 -26.92 0.94 -7.11
N VAL A 206 -25.61 0.70 -7.11
CA VAL A 206 -24.60 1.69 -7.50
C VAL A 206 -23.63 1.09 -8.52
N ASP A 207 -23.11 1.92 -9.41
CA ASP A 207 -22.20 1.50 -10.50
C ASP A 207 -20.71 1.71 -10.16
N GLN A 208 -20.44 2.40 -9.05
CA GLN A 208 -19.10 2.82 -8.64
C GLN A 208 -18.76 2.21 -7.28
N ALA A 209 -17.55 1.65 -7.16
CA ALA A 209 -17.12 1.09 -5.89
C ALA A 209 -16.97 2.15 -4.78
N ALA A 210 -16.66 3.40 -5.13
CA ALA A 210 -16.56 4.51 -4.17
C ALA A 210 -17.90 4.79 -3.44
N ASP A 211 -19.02 4.48 -4.09
CA ASP A 211 -20.37 4.63 -3.54
C ASP A 211 -20.83 3.43 -2.71
N LEU A 212 -20.05 2.35 -2.65
CA LEU A 212 -20.39 1.19 -1.86
C LEU A 212 -20.18 1.43 -0.37
N TRP A 213 -21.17 1.04 0.41
CA TRP A 213 -21.03 0.80 1.84
C TRP A 213 -20.39 -0.58 2.06
N LEU A 214 -19.06 -0.61 2.21
CA LEU A 214 -18.30 -1.83 2.49
C LEU A 214 -17.74 -1.81 3.91
N VAL A 215 -17.20 -2.96 4.32
CA VAL A 215 -16.36 -3.01 5.53
C VAL A 215 -15.21 -2.03 5.39
N GLU A 216 -14.79 -1.48 6.51
CA GLU A 216 -13.86 -0.35 6.57
C GLU A 216 -12.59 -0.59 5.74
N GLU A 217 -11.98 -1.77 5.81
CA GLU A 217 -10.77 -2.10 5.05
C GLU A 217 -10.95 -1.87 3.54
N THR A 218 -12.02 -2.41 2.94
CA THR A 218 -12.27 -2.30 1.50
C THR A 218 -12.72 -0.89 1.10
N SER A 219 -13.57 -0.25 1.92
CA SER A 219 -14.01 1.13 1.66
C SER A 219 -12.83 2.10 1.57
N ARG A 220 -11.81 1.89 2.41
CA ARG A 220 -10.58 2.70 2.41
C ARG A 220 -9.65 2.38 1.25
N TYR A 221 -9.69 1.15 0.72
CA TYR A 221 -8.66 0.63 -0.18
C TYR A 221 -8.48 1.49 -1.45
N MET A 222 -9.58 1.95 -2.05
CA MET A 222 -9.53 2.85 -3.21
C MET A 222 -8.85 4.18 -2.86
N PHE A 223 -9.25 4.82 -1.76
CA PHE A 223 -8.65 6.09 -1.33
C PHE A 223 -7.20 5.93 -0.88
N ARG A 224 -6.84 4.77 -0.32
CA ARG A 224 -5.46 4.42 0.02
C ARG A 224 -4.59 4.35 -1.23
N LEU A 225 -5.12 3.79 -2.31
CA LEU A 225 -4.46 3.76 -3.61
C LEU A 225 -4.25 5.17 -4.17
N LEU A 226 -5.28 6.03 -4.11
CA LEU A 226 -5.20 7.42 -4.55
C LEU A 226 -4.20 8.24 -3.70
N ALA A 227 -4.20 8.05 -2.37
CA ALA A 227 -3.26 8.68 -1.47
C ALA A 227 -1.82 8.22 -1.72
N ALA A 228 -1.60 6.92 -1.94
CA ALA A 228 -0.30 6.39 -2.33
C ALA A 228 0.20 7.05 -3.61
N LYS A 229 -0.66 7.17 -4.63
CA LYS A 229 -0.33 7.90 -5.86
C LYS A 229 0.05 9.35 -5.58
N ALA A 230 -0.77 10.07 -4.81
CA ALA A 230 -0.53 11.48 -4.50
C ALA A 230 0.83 11.69 -3.81
N VAL A 231 1.10 10.92 -2.74
CA VAL A 231 2.35 11.02 -1.96
C VAL A 231 3.56 10.61 -2.78
N PHE A 232 3.47 9.56 -3.60
CA PHE A 232 4.60 9.14 -4.44
C PHE A 232 4.80 10.03 -5.67
N THR A 233 3.79 10.80 -6.09
CA THR A 233 3.94 11.75 -7.19
C THR A 233 4.72 12.99 -6.75
N ASP A 234 4.50 13.42 -5.50
CA ASP A 234 5.11 14.60 -4.91
C ASP A 234 5.42 14.40 -3.41
N PRO A 235 6.44 13.58 -3.07
CA PRO A 235 6.72 13.23 -1.67
C PRO A 235 7.17 14.43 -0.83
N GLN A 236 7.81 15.43 -1.45
CA GLN A 236 8.29 16.63 -0.76
C GLN A 236 7.14 17.45 -0.20
N ARG A 237 6.02 17.56 -0.94
CA ARG A 237 4.79 18.20 -0.46
C ARG A 237 4.23 17.59 0.82
N TYR A 238 4.51 16.31 1.07
CA TYR A 238 4.08 15.58 2.27
C TYR A 238 5.20 15.41 3.31
N GLY A 239 6.26 16.21 3.21
CA GLY A 239 7.34 16.26 4.21
C GLY A 239 8.44 15.20 4.03
N PHE A 240 8.42 14.42 2.94
CA PHE A 240 9.43 13.40 2.67
C PHE A 240 10.60 13.97 1.86
N MET A 241 11.63 14.42 2.58
CA MET A 241 12.84 15.02 2.01
C MET A 241 13.96 13.98 1.91
N LEU A 242 14.01 13.19 0.83
CA LEU A 242 15.07 12.21 0.62
C LEU A 242 16.22 12.80 -0.22
N LYS A 243 17.44 12.33 0.02
CA LYS A 243 18.58 12.49 -0.90
C LYS A 243 18.73 11.25 -1.78
N ARG A 244 19.32 11.41 -2.95
CA ARG A 244 19.60 10.34 -3.92
C ARG A 244 20.32 9.15 -3.29
N GLU A 245 21.32 9.41 -2.46
CA GLU A 245 22.09 8.39 -1.75
C GLU A 245 21.28 7.55 -0.75
N GLN A 246 20.11 8.02 -0.34
CA GLN A 246 19.24 7.33 0.62
C GLN A 246 18.26 6.36 -0.07
N LEU A 247 18.08 6.46 -1.39
CA LEU A 247 17.23 5.55 -2.16
C LEU A 247 17.89 4.19 -2.34
N TYR A 248 17.08 3.14 -2.51
CA TYR A 248 17.62 1.83 -2.87
C TYR A 248 17.80 1.74 -4.39
N PRO A 249 19.02 1.58 -4.91
CA PRO A 249 19.24 1.44 -6.34
C PRO A 249 18.78 0.05 -6.81
N PRO A 250 18.41 -0.09 -8.10
CA PRO A 250 18.37 -1.39 -8.76
C PRO A 250 19.72 -2.12 -8.63
N ILE A 251 19.66 -3.43 -8.38
CA ILE A 251 20.87 -4.25 -8.26
C ILE A 251 21.08 -5.05 -9.54
N ALA A 252 22.21 -4.82 -10.21
CA ALA A 252 22.56 -5.52 -11.43
C ALA A 252 22.76 -7.01 -11.17
N CYS A 253 22.03 -7.84 -11.92
CA CYS A 253 22.08 -9.29 -11.84
C CYS A 253 22.41 -9.90 -13.20
N THR A 254 23.07 -11.05 -13.20
CA THR A 254 23.07 -11.99 -14.33
C THR A 254 21.98 -13.04 -14.13
N THR A 255 21.62 -13.75 -15.19
CA THR A 255 20.61 -14.80 -15.15
C THR A 255 21.22 -16.17 -15.45
N VAL A 256 20.81 -17.19 -14.71
CA VAL A 256 21.17 -18.58 -14.95
C VAL A 256 19.91 -19.39 -15.21
N THR A 257 19.83 -20.00 -16.39
CA THR A 257 18.73 -20.90 -16.75
C THR A 257 18.99 -22.30 -16.17
N VAL A 258 17.99 -22.85 -15.49
CA VAL A 258 18.05 -24.14 -14.81
C VAL A 258 16.88 -24.99 -15.28
N THR A 259 17.19 -26.15 -15.86
CA THR A 259 16.20 -27.12 -16.37
C THR A 259 16.17 -28.42 -15.55
N LYS A 260 17.13 -28.62 -14.65
CA LYS A 260 17.25 -29.77 -13.76
C LYS A 260 17.18 -29.34 -12.29
N GLY A 261 17.04 -30.28 -11.37
CA GLY A 261 17.14 -29.99 -9.94
C GLY A 261 18.52 -29.46 -9.53
N ILE A 262 18.57 -28.80 -8.37
CA ILE A 262 19.78 -28.38 -7.67
C ILE A 262 19.72 -28.97 -6.26
N ASP A 263 20.57 -29.94 -5.97
CA ASP A 263 20.51 -30.67 -4.68
C ASP A 263 20.88 -29.80 -3.48
N ASN A 264 21.78 -28.83 -3.68
CA ASN A 264 22.24 -27.93 -2.62
C ASN A 264 22.38 -26.49 -3.14
N LEU A 265 21.44 -25.62 -2.77
CA LEU A 265 21.43 -24.22 -3.20
C LEU A 265 22.58 -23.41 -2.59
N ALA A 266 23.11 -23.79 -1.42
CA ALA A 266 24.26 -23.12 -0.83
C ALA A 266 25.54 -23.42 -1.61
N GLN A 267 25.75 -24.67 -2.01
CA GLN A 267 26.87 -25.05 -2.89
C GLN A 267 26.72 -24.40 -4.28
N PHE A 268 25.50 -24.36 -4.81
CA PHE A 268 25.23 -23.65 -6.06
C PHE A 268 25.56 -22.15 -5.92
N ALA A 269 25.11 -21.48 -4.85
CA ALA A 269 25.44 -20.08 -4.59
C ALA A 269 26.96 -19.85 -4.52
N GLN A 270 27.68 -20.70 -3.79
CA GLN A 270 29.14 -20.65 -3.68
C GLN A 270 29.81 -20.80 -5.06
N SER A 271 29.33 -21.70 -5.91
CA SER A 271 29.84 -21.87 -7.29
C SER A 271 29.64 -20.63 -8.18
N LYS A 272 28.74 -19.71 -7.79
CA LYS A 272 28.49 -18.43 -8.45
C LYS A 272 29.19 -17.26 -7.76
N GLY A 273 29.98 -17.50 -6.72
CA GLY A 273 30.70 -16.47 -5.98
C GLY A 273 29.80 -15.58 -5.11
N ILE A 274 28.62 -16.08 -4.72
CA ILE A 274 27.67 -15.37 -3.86
C ILE A 274 27.32 -16.22 -2.62
N THR A 275 26.78 -15.59 -1.59
CA THR A 275 26.28 -16.30 -0.41
C THR A 275 24.91 -16.93 -0.68
N TYR A 276 24.55 -17.93 0.12
CA TYR A 276 23.19 -18.50 0.08
C TYR A 276 22.11 -17.44 0.37
N ALA A 277 22.36 -16.53 1.31
CA ALA A 277 21.44 -15.43 1.60
C ALA A 277 21.23 -14.53 0.38
N GLN A 278 22.30 -14.15 -0.32
CA GLN A 278 22.20 -13.36 -1.56
C GLN A 278 21.42 -14.11 -2.65
N LEU A 279 21.62 -15.42 -2.79
CA LEU A 279 20.82 -16.22 -3.72
C LEU A 279 19.33 -16.14 -3.37
N LYS A 280 18.98 -16.29 -2.09
CA LYS A 280 17.60 -16.26 -1.60
C LYS A 280 16.96 -14.88 -1.66
N ASP A 281 17.73 -13.81 -1.48
CA ASP A 281 17.22 -12.43 -1.58
C ASP A 281 16.74 -12.09 -2.99
N PHE A 282 17.45 -12.58 -4.01
CA PHE A 282 17.09 -12.38 -5.42
C PHE A 282 16.17 -13.47 -5.99
N ASN A 283 16.08 -14.61 -5.33
CA ASN A 283 15.22 -15.73 -5.72
C ASN A 283 14.38 -16.24 -4.53
N PRO A 284 13.60 -15.39 -3.84
CA PRO A 284 12.87 -15.80 -2.64
C PRO A 284 11.72 -16.76 -2.92
N TRP A 285 11.39 -16.92 -4.19
CA TRP A 285 10.46 -17.93 -4.70
C TRP A 285 11.04 -19.35 -4.61
N LEU A 286 12.36 -19.53 -4.45
CA LEU A 286 12.93 -20.80 -4.00
C LEU A 286 12.62 -20.94 -2.52
N ARG A 287 11.87 -21.96 -2.11
CA ARG A 287 11.36 -22.08 -0.73
C ARG A 287 12.14 -23.03 0.16
N ASP A 288 12.92 -23.92 -0.43
CA ASP A 288 13.73 -24.89 0.29
C ASP A 288 15.24 -24.57 0.17
N THR A 289 16.08 -25.46 0.69
CA THR A 289 17.54 -25.51 0.58
C THR A 289 18.02 -26.22 -0.69
N SER A 290 17.12 -26.88 -1.42
CA SER A 290 17.33 -27.52 -2.72
C SER A 290 16.25 -27.06 -3.71
N LEU A 291 16.47 -27.30 -5.00
CA LEU A 291 15.46 -27.20 -6.06
C LEU A 291 15.21 -28.61 -6.60
N MET A 292 14.09 -29.24 -6.27
CA MET A 292 13.83 -30.61 -6.73
C MET A 292 13.45 -30.67 -8.20
N ASN A 293 12.78 -29.63 -8.71
CA ASN A 293 12.24 -29.55 -10.08
C ASN A 293 11.48 -30.80 -10.56
N LYS A 294 10.61 -31.38 -9.72
CA LYS A 294 9.78 -32.55 -10.08
C LYS A 294 8.89 -32.30 -11.31
N SER A 295 8.57 -31.04 -11.59
CA SER A 295 7.75 -30.61 -12.72
C SER A 295 8.50 -30.52 -14.04
N GLY A 296 9.84 -30.68 -14.06
CA GLY A 296 10.66 -30.57 -15.27
C GLY A 296 10.62 -29.19 -15.92
N ARG A 297 10.25 -28.15 -15.17
CA ARG A 297 10.12 -26.79 -15.69
C ARG A 297 11.47 -26.12 -15.84
N THR A 298 11.51 -25.09 -16.68
CA THR A 298 12.67 -24.21 -16.80
C THR A 298 12.51 -23.04 -15.84
N TYR A 299 13.53 -22.79 -15.03
CA TYR A 299 13.62 -21.63 -14.15
C TYR A 299 14.76 -20.71 -14.57
N VAL A 300 14.58 -19.42 -14.29
CA VAL A 300 15.62 -18.41 -14.47
C VAL A 300 15.95 -17.84 -13.11
N LEU A 301 17.16 -18.12 -12.64
CA LEU A 301 17.67 -17.64 -11.35
C LEU A 301 18.46 -16.36 -11.57
N LYS A 302 18.26 -15.37 -10.70
CA LYS A 302 19.00 -14.11 -10.68
C LYS A 302 20.21 -14.20 -9.76
N ILE A 303 21.38 -13.84 -10.25
CA ILE A 303 22.65 -13.85 -9.51
C ILE A 303 23.17 -12.41 -9.47
N PRO A 304 23.25 -11.75 -8.29
CA PRO A 304 23.78 -10.39 -8.21
C PRO A 304 25.23 -10.36 -8.68
N THR A 305 25.55 -9.35 -9.48
CA THR A 305 26.92 -9.10 -9.94
C THR A 305 27.79 -8.57 -8.80
N ARG A 306 29.11 -8.73 -8.90
CA ARG A 306 30.05 -8.12 -7.93
C ARG A 306 29.85 -6.61 -7.78
N ALA A 307 29.60 -5.92 -8.90
CA ALA A 307 29.27 -4.49 -8.88
C ALA A 307 27.94 -4.22 -8.14
N GLY A 308 26.92 -5.05 -8.35
CA GLY A 308 25.63 -4.95 -7.67
C GLY A 308 25.66 -5.25 -6.17
N MET A 309 26.63 -6.05 -5.70
CA MET A 309 26.73 -6.40 -4.28
C MET A 309 27.26 -5.27 -3.38
N HIS A 310 27.88 -4.23 -3.95
CA HIS A 310 28.45 -3.12 -3.19
C HIS A 310 27.66 -1.85 -3.44
N TYR A 311 27.00 -1.34 -2.38
CA TYR A 311 26.32 -0.05 -2.46
C TYR A 311 27.34 1.06 -2.69
N ASN A 312 27.10 1.87 -3.72
CA ASN A 312 27.79 3.13 -3.91
C ASN A 312 26.75 4.25 -3.92
N PRO A 313 26.47 4.87 -2.76
CA PRO A 313 25.44 5.90 -2.67
C PRO A 313 25.70 7.11 -3.58
N LYS A 314 26.97 7.38 -3.93
CA LYS A 314 27.37 8.44 -4.87
C LYS A 314 26.97 8.13 -6.33
N LYS A 315 26.69 6.87 -6.65
CA LYS A 315 26.26 6.43 -7.99
C LYS A 315 24.78 6.10 -8.07
N THR A 316 24.05 6.13 -6.96
CA THR A 316 22.59 5.92 -6.98
C THR A 316 21.97 6.97 -7.89
N VAL A 317 21.03 6.58 -8.75
CA VAL A 317 20.22 7.49 -9.57
C VAL A 317 18.78 7.35 -9.13
N ALA A 318 18.10 8.49 -8.97
CA ALA A 318 16.68 8.50 -8.68
C ALA A 318 15.89 8.15 -9.95
N HIS A 319 15.07 7.11 -9.88
CA HIS A 319 14.12 6.71 -10.93
C HIS A 319 13.14 7.84 -11.23
N ASN A 320 12.72 8.58 -10.20
CA ASN A 320 11.95 9.81 -10.33
C ASN A 320 12.67 10.95 -9.61
N ARG A 321 13.05 12.00 -10.36
CA ARG A 321 13.76 13.18 -9.82
C ARG A 321 12.97 13.92 -8.74
N ARG A 322 11.64 13.84 -8.73
CA ARG A 322 10.79 14.49 -7.71
C ARG A 322 10.93 13.85 -6.33
N TRP A 323 11.49 12.64 -6.24
CA TRP A 323 11.66 11.95 -4.97
C TRP A 323 12.86 12.42 -4.15
N VAL A 324 13.72 13.24 -4.74
CA VAL A 324 14.96 13.70 -4.11
C VAL A 324 15.06 15.21 -4.11
N ILE A 325 15.78 15.75 -3.13
CA ILE A 325 16.02 17.18 -2.97
C ILE A 325 17.33 17.65 -3.61
N ASP A 326 18.15 16.72 -4.15
CA ASP A 326 19.53 16.94 -4.63
C ASP A 326 19.81 16.50 -6.08
#